data_AF-A0A816HYB6-F1
#
_entry.id   AF-A0A816HYB6-F1
#
_cell.length_a   1.000
_cell.length_b   1.000
_cell.length_c   1.000
_cell.angle_alpha   90.00
_cell.angle_beta   90.00
_cell.angle_gamma   90.00
#
_symmetry.space_group_name_H-M   'P 1'
#
loop_
_entity.id
_entity.type
_entity.pdbx_description
1 polymer ?
#
loop_
_entity_poly.entity_id
_entity_poly.type
_entity_poly.pdbx_seq_one_letter_code
_entity_poly.pdbx_strand_id
1 'polypeptide(L)'
;MGLVLRILPTTLISVFQQIWLNDNELNVLSLHLTLEQRTLLGGIMVNWIVEQQIERALNFANQEKWEDFEKEILNVPHTNWIPSEHVPWLILELEMNITIREIQVQVAGHMIQPMLNENNASVRNIVMQMNMGEGKIFSYFTYVST
;
A
#
# COMPACT_ATOMS: atom_id res chain seq x y z
N MET A 1 -12.83 7.43 -19.14
CA MET A 1 -13.13 8.75 -18.54
C MET A 1 -13.71 8.49 -17.16
N GLY A 2 -12.83 8.21 -16.19
CA GLY A 2 -13.23 7.94 -14.80
C GLY A 2 -13.77 9.21 -14.15
N LEU A 3 -14.90 9.07 -13.44
CA LEU A 3 -15.74 10.17 -12.94
C LEU A 3 -15.24 10.82 -11.65
N VAL A 4 -14.10 10.41 -11.11
CA VAL A 4 -13.48 11.05 -9.95
C VAL A 4 -12.32 11.89 -10.46
N LEU A 5 -12.42 13.22 -10.29
CA LEU A 5 -11.27 14.12 -10.38
C LEU A 5 -10.14 13.48 -9.57
N ARG A 6 -9.13 12.92 -10.26
CA ARG A 6 -7.98 12.27 -9.62
C ARG A 6 -7.37 13.28 -8.67
N ILE A 7 -7.61 13.12 -7.37
CA ILE A 7 -6.78 13.70 -6.34
C ILE A 7 -5.39 13.16 -6.67
N LEU A 8 -4.49 14.05 -7.10
CA LEU A 8 -3.15 13.65 -7.49
C LEU A 8 -2.50 12.98 -6.28
N PRO A 9 -1.87 11.80 -6.45
CA PRO A 9 -1.20 11.06 -5.38
C PRO A 9 -0.37 11.92 -4.44
N THR A 10 0.38 12.90 -4.97
CA THR A 10 1.20 13.83 -4.17
C THR A 10 0.42 14.64 -3.12
N THR A 11 -0.88 14.86 -3.34
CA THR A 11 -1.75 15.53 -2.36
C THR A 11 -2.24 14.59 -1.26
N LEU A 12 -2.26 13.27 -1.50
CA LEU A 12 -2.64 12.28 -0.50
C LEU A 12 -1.51 12.03 0.51
N ILE A 13 -0.26 11.75 0.08
CA ILE A 13 0.90 11.68 0.98
C ILE A 13 0.97 12.92 1.85
N SER A 14 0.87 14.12 1.28
CA SER A 14 1.07 15.34 2.05
C SER A 14 -0.01 15.53 3.13
N VAL A 15 -1.27 15.21 2.81
CA VAL A 15 -2.38 15.26 3.78
C VAL A 15 -2.27 14.13 4.81
N PHE A 16 -1.99 12.90 4.40
CA PHE A 16 -1.96 11.74 5.30
C PHE A 16 -0.68 11.66 6.14
N GLN A 17 0.47 12.07 5.60
CA GLN A 17 1.72 12.20 6.36
C GLN A 17 1.59 13.26 7.45
N GLN A 18 0.88 14.36 7.19
CA GLN A 18 0.53 15.35 8.21
C GLN A 18 -0.42 14.80 9.28
N ILE A 19 -1.31 13.87 8.92
CA ILE A 19 -2.23 13.21 9.85
C ILE A 19 -1.50 12.16 10.72
N TRP A 20 -0.53 11.44 10.16
CA TRP A 20 0.10 10.29 10.80
C TRP A 20 1.39 10.63 11.59
N LEU A 21 2.20 11.60 11.16
CA LEU A 21 3.43 12.00 11.89
C LEU A 21 3.17 12.88 13.12
N ASN A 22 1.91 13.25 13.39
CA ASN A 22 1.54 14.24 14.41
C ASN A 22 1.29 13.66 15.82
N ASP A 23 1.78 12.45 16.12
CA ASP A 23 1.71 11.88 17.46
C ASP A 23 2.63 12.58 18.48
N ASN A 24 3.53 13.47 18.04
CA ASN A 24 4.41 14.24 18.94
C ASN A 24 4.07 15.74 18.92
N GLU A 25 3.19 16.10 19.87
CA GLU A 25 2.96 17.42 20.50
C GLU A 25 2.74 18.71 19.65
N LEU A 26 1.58 19.34 19.91
CA LEU A 26 1.20 20.76 19.72
C LEU A 26 0.54 21.19 18.37
N ASN A 27 -0.75 20.86 18.26
CA ASN A 27 -1.88 21.61 17.66
C ASN A 27 -1.58 22.78 16.69
N VAL A 28 -2.03 22.67 15.43
CA VAL A 28 -3.24 23.31 14.86
C VAL A 28 -3.64 22.53 13.59
N LEU A 29 -4.93 22.15 13.47
CA LEU A 29 -5.51 21.18 12.53
C LEU A 29 -5.36 19.71 12.94
N SER A 30 -5.65 19.41 14.22
CA SER A 30 -6.10 18.07 14.58
C SER A 30 -7.38 17.77 13.79
N LEU A 31 -7.25 17.20 12.61
CA LEU A 31 -8.35 16.56 11.91
C LEU A 31 -8.67 15.30 12.73
N HIS A 32 -9.30 15.49 13.90
CA HIS A 32 -9.67 14.42 14.79
C HIS A 32 -10.87 13.73 14.16
N LEU A 33 -10.59 12.93 13.13
CA LEU A 33 -11.59 12.12 12.46
C LEU A 33 -12.21 11.19 13.49
N THR A 34 -13.53 11.20 13.57
CA THR A 34 -14.27 10.27 14.43
C THR A 34 -13.95 8.83 14.01
N LEU A 35 -14.18 7.85 14.90
CA LEU A 35 -13.97 6.44 14.57
C LEU A 35 -14.80 6.02 13.34
N GLU A 36 -16.03 6.53 13.23
CA GLU A 36 -16.90 6.32 12.08
C GLU A 36 -16.30 6.91 10.79
N GLN A 37 -15.78 8.12 10.84
CA GLN A 37 -15.15 8.76 9.68
C GLN A 37 -13.89 8.02 9.22
N ARG A 38 -13.07 7.53 10.16
CA ARG A 38 -11.89 6.70 9.83
C ARG A 38 -12.28 5.38 9.19
N THR A 39 -13.33 4.75 9.70
CA THR A 39 -13.86 3.49 9.13
C THR A 39 -14.41 3.72 7.74
N LEU A 40 -15.18 4.80 7.53
CA LEU A 40 -15.71 5.18 6.24
C LEU A 40 -14.59 5.48 5.24
N LEU A 41 -13.59 6.26 5.66
CA LEU A 41 -12.44 6.59 4.84
C LEU A 41 -11.66 5.34 4.43
N GLY A 42 -11.36 4.45 5.38
CA GLY A 42 -10.70 3.17 5.10
C GLY A 42 -11.51 2.31 4.13
N GLY A 43 -12.83 2.23 4.31
CA GLY A 43 -13.72 1.51 3.38
C GLY A 43 -13.71 2.10 1.96
N ILE A 44 -13.69 3.43 1.85
CA ILE A 44 -13.57 4.13 0.55
C ILE A 44 -12.22 3.81 -0.10
N MET A 45 -11.12 3.85 0.66
CA MET A 45 -9.79 3.54 0.15
C MET A 45 -9.73 2.11 -0.41
N VAL A 46 -10.23 1.12 0.34
CA VAL A 46 -10.28 -0.28 -0.10
C VAL A 46 -11.11 -0.43 -1.38
N ASN A 47 -12.28 0.20 -1.46
CA ASN A 47 -13.11 0.16 -2.67
C ASN A 47 -12.40 0.80 -3.87
N TRP A 48 -11.69 1.91 -3.67
CA TRP A 48 -10.97 2.58 -4.74
C TRP A 48 -9.79 1.74 -5.26
N ILE A 49 -9.08 1.02 -4.39
CA ILE A 49 -8.02 0.08 -4.82
C ILE A 49 -8.59 -1.01 -5.73
N VAL A 50 -9.77 -1.56 -5.39
CA VAL A 50 -10.47 -2.54 -6.23
C VAL A 50 -10.89 -1.94 -7.57
N GLU A 51 -11.41 -0.71 -7.57
CA GLU A 51 -11.76 0.00 -8.82
C GLU A 51 -10.52 0.19 -9.72
N GLN A 52 -9.41 0.64 -9.17
CA GLN A 52 -8.14 0.80 -9.88
C GLN A 52 -7.64 -0.52 -10.48
N GLN A 53 -7.74 -1.62 -9.73
CA GLN A 53 -7.39 -2.96 -10.21
C GLN A 53 -8.24 -3.39 -11.40
N ILE A 54 -9.56 -3.18 -11.34
CA ILE A 54 -10.47 -3.51 -12.44
C ILE A 54 -10.11 -2.68 -13.68
N GLU A 55 -9.85 -1.37 -13.52
CA GLU A 55 -9.43 -0.52 -14.63
C GLU A 55 -8.14 -1.03 -15.29
N ARG A 56 -7.14 -1.45 -14.50
CA ARG A 56 -5.89 -2.03 -15.02
C ARG A 56 -6.14 -3.35 -15.74
N ALA A 57 -6.95 -4.23 -15.18
CA ALA A 57 -7.31 -5.50 -15.79
C ALA A 57 -8.02 -5.27 -17.15
N LEU A 58 -9.01 -4.38 -17.20
CA LEU A 58 -9.69 -4.02 -18.45
C LEU A 58 -8.72 -3.45 -19.49
N ASN A 59 -7.73 -2.65 -19.07
CA ASN A 59 -6.71 -2.15 -19.97
C ASN A 59 -5.84 -3.27 -20.57
N PHE A 60 -5.50 -4.32 -19.80
CA PHE A 60 -4.80 -5.49 -20.33
C PHE A 60 -5.66 -6.29 -21.31
N ALA A 61 -6.94 -6.49 -20.99
CA ALA A 61 -7.88 -7.17 -21.89
C ALA A 61 -8.05 -6.42 -23.22
N ASN A 62 -8.17 -5.09 -23.19
CA ASN A 62 -8.24 -4.24 -24.38
C ASN A 62 -6.97 -4.28 -25.25
N GLN A 63 -5.82 -4.61 -24.65
CA GLN A 63 -4.54 -4.78 -25.34
C GLN A 63 -4.24 -6.24 -25.72
N GLU A 64 -5.21 -7.15 -25.55
CA GLU A 64 -5.08 -8.60 -25.79
C GLU A 64 -3.95 -9.27 -24.96
N LYS A 65 -3.56 -8.66 -23.83
CA LYS A 65 -2.55 -9.19 -22.91
C LYS A 65 -3.20 -10.09 -21.85
N TRP A 66 -3.66 -11.26 -22.28
CA TRP A 66 -4.45 -12.17 -21.44
C TRP A 66 -3.69 -12.71 -20.22
N GLU A 67 -2.38 -12.96 -20.33
CA GLU A 67 -1.56 -13.40 -19.19
C GLU A 67 -1.48 -12.33 -18.09
N ASP A 68 -1.34 -11.06 -18.46
CA ASP A 68 -1.25 -9.96 -17.50
C ASP A 68 -2.63 -9.62 -16.92
N PHE A 69 -3.68 -9.75 -17.74
CA PHE A 69 -5.06 -9.69 -17.25
C PHE A 69 -5.29 -10.74 -16.17
N GLU A 70 -4.99 -12.01 -16.45
CA GLU A 70 -5.18 -13.12 -15.50
C GLU A 70 -4.41 -12.88 -14.19
N LYS A 71 -3.14 -12.45 -14.29
CA LYS A 71 -2.36 -12.08 -13.10
C LYS A 71 -3.02 -10.96 -12.29
N GLU A 72 -3.61 -9.96 -12.94
CA GLU A 72 -4.23 -8.82 -12.27
C GLU A 72 -5.51 -9.24 -11.52
N ILE A 73 -6.40 -10.03 -12.13
CA ILE A 73 -7.65 -10.49 -11.49
C ILE A 73 -7.42 -11.60 -10.45
N LEU A 74 -6.40 -12.44 -10.61
CA LEU A 74 -6.06 -13.45 -9.60
C LEU A 74 -5.42 -12.85 -8.36
N ASN A 75 -4.85 -11.64 -8.46
CA ASN A 75 -4.22 -10.96 -7.34
C ASN A 75 -5.26 -10.33 -6.41
N VAL A 76 -5.90 -11.13 -5.57
CA VAL A 76 -6.92 -10.62 -4.64
C VAL A 76 -6.29 -9.59 -3.68
N PRO A 77 -6.76 -8.32 -3.67
CA PRO A 77 -6.19 -7.26 -2.85
C PRO A 77 -6.37 -7.56 -1.36
N HIS A 78 -5.44 -7.05 -0.55
CA HIS A 78 -5.45 -7.21 0.91
C HIS A 78 -5.42 -8.68 1.40
N THR A 79 -4.83 -9.58 0.60
CA THR A 79 -4.60 -10.97 1.03
C THR A 79 -3.42 -11.03 2.00
N ASN A 80 -3.65 -11.62 3.18
CA ASN A 80 -2.66 -11.81 4.26
C ASN A 80 -2.18 -10.54 4.99
N TRP A 81 -2.94 -9.45 4.93
CA TRP A 81 -2.76 -8.29 5.80
C TRP A 81 -4.08 -7.54 5.97
N ILE A 82 -4.17 -6.73 7.03
CA ILE A 82 -5.41 -6.02 7.36
C ILE A 82 -5.25 -4.53 7.01
N PRO A 83 -6.11 -3.97 6.12
CA PRO A 83 -6.10 -2.57 5.72
C PRO A 83 -6.01 -1.57 6.89
N SER A 84 -6.78 -1.79 7.95
CA SER A 84 -6.84 -0.91 9.11
C SER A 84 -5.59 -0.95 9.99
N GLU A 85 -4.79 -2.02 9.90
CA GLU A 85 -3.54 -2.18 10.67
C GLU A 85 -2.34 -1.59 9.91
N HIS A 86 -2.43 -1.49 8.58
CA HIS A 86 -1.36 -1.01 7.72
C HIS A 86 -1.83 0.09 6.76
N VAL A 87 -2.32 1.21 7.31
CA VAL A 87 -2.76 2.38 6.54
C VAL A 87 -1.70 2.89 5.54
N PRO A 88 -0.38 2.91 5.85
CA PRO A 88 0.63 3.31 4.87
C PRO A 88 0.67 2.43 3.61
N TRP A 89 0.31 1.15 3.70
CA TRP A 89 0.26 0.25 2.56
C TRP A 89 -0.94 0.54 1.65
N LEU A 90 -2.09 0.91 2.23
CA LEU A 90 -3.24 1.39 1.44
C LEU A 90 -2.93 2.66 0.67
N ILE A 91 -2.22 3.61 1.30
CA ILE A 91 -1.79 4.85 0.64
C ILE A 91 -0.89 4.49 -0.54
N LEU A 92 0.09 3.60 -0.31
CA LEU A 92 1.01 3.17 -1.36
C LEU A 92 0.28 2.54 -2.56
N GLU A 93 -0.70 1.66 -2.33
CA GLU A 93 -1.50 1.07 -3.41
C GLU A 93 -2.22 2.13 -4.24
N LEU A 94 -2.90 3.05 -3.57
CA LEU A 94 -3.65 4.13 -4.21
C LEU A 94 -2.76 5.07 -5.01
N GLU A 95 -1.61 5.43 -4.46
CA GLU A 95 -0.71 6.40 -5.07
C GLU A 95 0.06 5.83 -6.25
N MET A 96 0.54 4.60 -6.09
CA MET A 96 1.30 3.93 -7.13
C MET A 96 0.38 3.26 -8.16
N ASN A 97 -0.93 3.23 -7.91
CA ASN A 97 -1.91 2.53 -8.72
C ASN A 97 -1.48 1.07 -8.95
N ILE A 98 -1.19 0.37 -7.85
CA ILE A 98 -0.80 -1.05 -7.82
C ILE A 98 -1.68 -1.81 -6.83
N THR A 99 -1.68 -3.13 -6.92
CA THR A 99 -2.21 -4.01 -5.87
C THR A 99 -1.06 -4.82 -5.28
N ILE A 100 -0.87 -4.71 -3.97
CA ILE A 100 0.16 -5.45 -3.23
C ILE A 100 -0.17 -6.93 -3.28
N ARG A 101 0.80 -7.72 -3.72
CA ARG A 101 0.71 -9.18 -3.83
C ARG A 101 1.02 -9.84 -2.50
N GLU A 102 0.44 -11.02 -2.28
CA GLU A 102 0.71 -11.83 -1.08
C GLU A 102 2.21 -12.03 -0.80
N ILE A 103 3.00 -12.35 -1.83
CA ILE A 103 4.45 -12.55 -1.67
C ILE A 103 5.16 -11.28 -1.19
N GLN A 104 4.69 -10.09 -1.59
CA GLN A 104 5.29 -8.82 -1.16
C GLN A 104 5.05 -8.58 0.33
N VAL A 105 3.86 -8.94 0.83
CA VAL A 105 3.52 -8.89 2.24
C VAL A 105 4.42 -9.82 3.05
N GLN A 106 4.62 -11.05 2.57
CA GLN A 106 5.52 -12.02 3.19
C GLN A 106 6.96 -11.48 3.24
N VAL A 107 7.47 -10.95 2.12
CA VAL A 107 8.80 -10.33 2.02
C VAL A 107 8.95 -9.19 3.03
N ALA A 108 7.98 -8.28 3.11
CA ALA A 108 7.97 -7.17 4.08
C ALA A 108 8.03 -7.68 5.52
N GLY A 109 7.24 -8.71 5.86
CA GLY A 109 7.27 -9.33 7.19
C GLY A 109 8.65 -9.87 7.56
N HIS A 110 9.33 -10.56 6.63
CA HIS A 110 10.68 -11.08 6.85
C HIS A 110 11.75 -9.98 6.95
N MET A 111 11.52 -8.80 6.37
CA MET A 111 12.43 -7.65 6.51
C MET A 111 12.28 -6.95 7.86
N ILE A 112 11.05 -6.82 8.34
CA ILE A 112 10.75 -6.15 9.61
C ILE A 112 11.14 -7.02 10.82
N GLN A 113 10.89 -8.33 10.77
CA GLN A 113 11.15 -9.27 11.87
C GLN A 113 12.58 -9.21 12.47
N PRO A 114 13.68 -9.21 11.70
CA PRO A 114 15.03 -9.11 12.25
C PRO A 114 15.36 -7.72 12.82
N MET A 115 14.60 -6.67 12.48
CA MET A 115 14.81 -5.32 13.02
C MET A 115 14.16 -5.14 14.40
N LEU A 116 13.06 -5.86 14.68
CA LEU A 116 12.38 -5.84 15.99
C LEU A 116 13.14 -6.61 17.09
N ASN A 117 14.09 -7.47 16.73
CA ASN A 117 14.86 -8.28 17.67
C ASN A 117 16.17 -7.55 18.06
N GLU A 118 16.04 -6.43 18.78
CA GLU A 118 17.11 -5.48 19.12
C GLU A 118 18.25 -6.03 20.01
N ASN A 119 18.19 -7.29 20.47
CA ASN A 119 19.12 -7.80 21.49
C ASN A 119 20.27 -8.69 20.97
N ASN A 120 20.46 -8.84 19.66
CA ASN A 120 21.70 -9.41 19.13
C ASN A 120 22.08 -8.77 17.80
N ALA A 121 23.13 -7.97 17.87
CA ALA A 121 23.78 -7.29 16.76
C ALA A 121 24.21 -8.26 15.64
N SER A 122 23.32 -8.49 14.69
CA SER A 122 23.70 -8.73 13.30
C SER A 122 22.51 -8.29 12.44
N VAL A 123 22.60 -7.09 11.87
CA VAL A 123 21.75 -6.70 10.74
C VAL A 123 22.04 -7.73 9.65
N ARG A 124 21.17 -8.74 9.53
CA ARG A 124 21.31 -9.77 8.51
C ARG A 124 20.91 -9.14 7.19
N ASN A 125 21.85 -9.01 6.27
CA ASN A 125 21.55 -8.60 4.90
C ASN A 125 20.65 -9.66 4.26
N ILE A 126 19.35 -9.41 4.24
CA ILE A 126 18.39 -10.29 3.56
C ILE A 126 18.40 -9.93 2.08
N VAL A 127 19.04 -10.77 1.27
CA VAL A 127 19.00 -10.68 -0.20
C VAL A 127 17.78 -11.47 -0.66
N MET A 128 16.68 -10.78 -0.95
CA MET A 128 15.51 -11.36 -1.61
C MET A 128 15.51 -10.96 -3.09
N GLN A 129 15.48 -11.96 -3.98
CA GLN A 129 15.42 -11.75 -5.42
C GLN A 129 13.96 -11.80 -5.88
N MET A 130 13.42 -10.64 -6.23
CA MET A 130 12.09 -10.51 -6.82
C MET A 130 12.18 -10.44 -8.34
N ASN A 131 11.27 -11.13 -9.04
CA ASN A 131 11.14 -11.03 -10.49
C ASN A 131 10.68 -9.62 -10.91
N MET A 132 10.91 -9.25 -12.18
CA MET A 132 10.48 -7.96 -12.70
C MET A 132 8.94 -7.85 -12.61
N GLY A 133 8.44 -6.82 -11.91
CA GLY A 133 7.00 -6.68 -11.59
C GLY A 133 6.59 -7.20 -10.21
N GLU A 134 7.50 -7.76 -9.40
CA GLU A 134 7.18 -8.26 -8.06
C GLU A 134 7.52 -7.30 -6.91
N GLY A 135 7.82 -6.03 -7.20
CA GLY A 135 7.79 -4.98 -6.16
C GLY A 135 9.09 -4.74 -5.40
N LYS A 136 10.23 -4.69 -6.09
CA LYS A 136 11.47 -4.10 -5.53
C LYS A 136 11.21 -2.78 -4.79
N ILE A 137 10.37 -1.91 -5.35
CA ILE A 137 10.02 -0.60 -4.75
C ILE A 137 9.24 -0.77 -3.43
N PHE A 138 8.30 -1.72 -3.36
CA PHE A 138 7.54 -2.02 -2.13
C PHE A 138 8.49 -2.41 -0.99
N SER A 139 9.44 -3.30 -1.29
CA SER A 139 10.45 -3.77 -0.35
C SER A 139 11.38 -2.65 0.16
N TYR A 140 11.79 -1.70 -0.70
CA TYR A 140 12.52 -0.51 -0.26
C TYR A 140 11.68 0.41 0.65
N PHE A 141 10.39 0.57 0.35
CA PHE A 141 9.49 1.41 1.16
C PHE A 141 9.30 0.83 2.56
N THR A 142 9.16 -0.50 2.69
CA THR A 142 9.09 -1.16 4.00
C THR A 142 10.36 -0.93 4.83
N TYR A 143 11.54 -0.98 4.21
CA TYR A 143 12.81 -0.71 4.89
C TYR A 143 12.96 0.72 5.41
N VAL A 144 12.47 1.72 4.69
CA VAL A 144 12.63 3.14 5.04
C VAL A 144 11.54 3.63 6.02
N SER A 145 10.41 2.92 6.09
CA SER A 145 9.28 3.27 6.96
C SER A 145 9.31 2.62 8.35
N THR A 146 10.34 1.82 8.66
CA THR A 146 10.60 1.28 10.01
C THR A 146 11.66 2.14 10.69
#